data_AF-A0A851D7M2-F1
#
_entry.id   AF-A0A851D7M2-F1
#
_cell.length_a   1.000
_cell.length_b   1.000
_cell.length_c   1.000
_cell.angle_alpha   90.00
_cell.angle_beta   90.00
_cell.angle_gamma   90.00
#
_symmetry.space_group_name_H-M   'P 1'
#
loop_
_entity.id
_entity.type
_entity.pdbx_description
1 polymer ?
#
loop_
_entity_poly.entity_id
_entity_poly.type
_entity_poly.pdbx_seq_one_letter_code
_entity_poly.pdbx_strand_id
1 'polypeptide(L)'
;MLRNALGKTFRFVGYTVQYGCIAHCAFEYLGGIVVCSGPSMEPTIQNSDIVFSENLSRHFYCIRKGDIVIVKSPNDPKSNICKRVIGLEGDKVCTSNPSDFLKSHSYV
;
A
#
# COMPACT_ATOMS: atom_id res chain seq x y z
N MET A 1 17.41 34.25 -37.31
CA MET A 1 16.76 34.28 -35.98
C MET A 1 15.77 33.13 -35.74
N LEU A 2 14.93 32.75 -36.72
CA LEU A 2 13.86 31.73 -36.54
C LEU A 2 14.34 30.30 -36.17
N ARG A 3 15.46 29.82 -36.73
CA ARG A 3 15.98 28.46 -36.49
C ARG A 3 16.44 28.22 -35.04
N ASN A 4 16.91 29.26 -34.35
CA ASN A 4 17.39 29.16 -32.98
C ASN A 4 16.24 29.19 -31.94
N ALA A 5 15.10 29.81 -32.31
CA ALA A 5 13.90 29.77 -31.49
C ALA A 5 13.25 28.37 -31.54
N LEU A 6 13.16 27.76 -32.73
CA LEU A 6 12.55 26.45 -32.94
C LEU A 6 13.28 25.33 -32.17
N GLY A 7 14.62 25.34 -32.13
CA GLY A 7 15.40 24.38 -31.37
C GLY A 7 15.25 24.52 -29.85
N LYS A 8 15.06 25.75 -29.35
CA LYS A 8 14.77 25.98 -27.92
C LYS A 8 13.40 25.42 -27.56
N THR A 9 12.38 25.65 -28.40
CA THR A 9 11.01 25.14 -28.16
C THR A 9 10.97 23.61 -28.14
N PHE A 10 11.66 22.94 -29.08
CA PHE A 10 11.74 21.47 -29.09
C PHE A 10 12.39 20.91 -27.81
N ARG A 11 13.40 21.58 -27.28
CA ARG A 11 14.07 21.18 -26.04
C ARG A 11 13.16 21.33 -24.82
N PHE A 12 12.36 22.40 -24.75
CA PHE A 12 11.35 22.56 -23.71
C PHE A 12 10.29 21.47 -23.75
N VAL A 13 9.78 21.13 -24.94
CA VAL A 13 8.81 20.05 -25.12
C VAL A 13 9.38 18.71 -24.65
N GLY A 14 10.65 18.42 -25.00
CA GLY A 14 11.33 17.22 -24.52
C GLY A 14 11.41 17.15 -22.99
N TYR A 15 11.78 18.25 -22.33
CA TYR A 15 11.79 18.31 -20.86
C TYR A 15 10.39 18.12 -20.27
N THR A 16 9.36 18.77 -20.81
CA THR A 16 8.00 18.62 -20.29
C THR A 16 7.49 17.18 -20.38
N VAL A 17 7.80 16.46 -21.47
CA VAL A 17 7.44 15.04 -21.61
C VAL A 17 8.21 14.20 -20.59
N GLN A 18 9.51 14.43 -20.43
CA GLN A 18 10.33 13.70 -19.47
C GLN A 18 9.84 13.88 -18.03
N TYR A 19 9.58 15.13 -17.61
CA TYR A 19 9.02 15.42 -16.29
C TYR A 19 7.62 14.82 -16.11
N GLY A 20 6.79 14.82 -17.16
CA GLY A 20 5.47 14.17 -17.15
C GLY A 20 5.56 12.66 -16.90
N CYS A 21 6.47 11.96 -17.60
CA CYS A 21 6.71 10.54 -17.39
C CYS A 21 7.23 10.25 -15.97
N ILE A 22 8.19 11.04 -15.49
CA ILE A 22 8.74 10.88 -14.13
C ILE A 22 7.64 11.09 -13.08
N ALA A 23 6.82 12.14 -13.24
CA ALA A 23 5.71 12.40 -12.33
C ALA A 23 4.69 11.26 -12.35
N HIS A 24 4.29 10.78 -13.54
CA HIS A 24 3.36 9.66 -13.67
C HIS A 24 3.89 8.41 -12.96
N CYS A 25 5.15 8.04 -13.20
CA CYS A 25 5.78 6.92 -12.49
C CYS A 25 5.80 7.18 -10.98
N ALA A 26 6.22 8.36 -10.53
CA ALA A 26 6.27 8.68 -9.10
C ALA A 26 4.90 8.52 -8.42
N PHE A 27 3.82 9.04 -9.02
CA PHE A 27 2.47 8.90 -8.46
C PHE A 27 2.00 7.44 -8.39
N GLU A 28 2.35 6.62 -9.38
CA GLU A 28 1.96 5.21 -9.39
C GLU A 28 2.71 4.38 -8.31
N TYR A 29 3.99 4.68 -8.07
CA TYR A 29 4.81 3.93 -7.12
C TYR A 29 4.76 4.44 -5.68
N LEU A 30 4.49 5.73 -5.45
CA LEU A 30 4.52 6.30 -4.09
C LEU A 30 3.38 5.78 -3.23
N GLY A 31 2.17 5.69 -3.76
CA GLY A 31 1.01 5.29 -2.98
C GLY A 31 -0.22 6.17 -3.21
N GLY A 32 -1.30 5.82 -2.52
CA GLY A 32 -2.60 6.47 -2.66
C GLY A 32 -3.27 6.72 -1.31
N ILE A 33 -4.22 7.65 -1.31
CA ILE A 33 -5.07 7.92 -0.16
C ILE A 33 -6.26 6.94 -0.21
N VAL A 34 -6.54 6.26 0.90
CA VAL A 34 -7.65 5.31 1.03
C VAL A 34 -8.47 5.67 2.25
N VAL A 35 -9.79 5.64 2.12
CA VAL A 35 -10.72 5.82 3.25
C VAL A 35 -11.04 4.45 3.82
N CYS A 36 -10.78 4.28 5.12
CA CYS A 36 -11.11 3.06 5.83
C CYS A 36 -12.49 3.17 6.45
N SER A 37 -13.31 2.13 6.29
CA SER A 37 -14.64 2.07 6.89
C SER A 37 -14.83 0.72 7.59
N GLY A 38 -15.38 0.78 8.80
CA GLY A 38 -15.71 -0.39 9.61
C GLY A 38 -14.82 -0.61 10.85
N PRO A 39 -15.33 -1.36 11.85
CA PRO A 39 -14.73 -1.41 13.20
C PRO A 39 -13.53 -2.36 13.33
N SER A 40 -13.11 -3.04 12.26
CA SER A 40 -12.18 -4.18 12.39
C SER A 40 -10.75 -3.81 12.77
N MET A 41 -10.39 -2.53 12.67
CA MET A 41 -9.08 -1.99 13.04
C MET A 41 -9.16 -1.03 14.23
N GLU A 42 -10.32 -0.92 14.89
CA GLU A 42 -10.44 -0.13 16.12
C GLU A 42 -9.63 -0.79 17.24
N PRO A 43 -8.93 -0.02 18.10
CA PRO A 43 -8.91 1.44 18.17
C PRO A 43 -7.82 2.12 17.31
N THR A 44 -7.05 1.38 16.51
CA THR A 44 -5.90 1.93 15.76
C THR A 44 -6.35 2.82 14.59
N ILE A 45 -7.39 2.40 13.87
CA ILE A 45 -7.99 3.15 12.76
C ILE A 45 -9.49 3.22 13.06
N GLN A 46 -10.02 4.43 13.17
CA GLN A 46 -11.44 4.67 13.39
C GLN A 46 -12.22 4.64 12.09
N ASN A 47 -13.54 4.53 12.21
CA ASN A 47 -14.42 4.53 11.05
C ASN A 47 -14.37 5.90 10.33
N SER A 48 -14.19 5.88 9.01
CA SER A 48 -14.03 7.06 8.14
C SER A 48 -12.68 7.77 8.25
N ASP A 49 -11.67 7.10 8.82
CA ASP A 49 -10.31 7.60 8.80
C ASP A 49 -9.70 7.53 7.40
N ILE A 50 -8.96 8.58 7.07
CA ILE A 50 -8.22 8.71 5.83
C ILE A 50 -6.80 8.23 6.09
N VAL A 51 -6.40 7.12 5.46
CA VAL A 51 -5.06 6.57 5.57
C VAL A 51 -4.29 6.76 4.27
N PHE A 52 -2.99 7.02 4.41
CA PHE A 52 -2.08 7.02 3.28
C PHE A 52 -1.47 5.63 3.12
N SER A 53 -1.69 4.99 1.98
CA SER A 53 -1.14 3.68 1.66
C SER A 53 0.07 3.85 0.76
N GLU A 54 1.26 3.50 1.26
CA GLU A 54 2.44 3.41 0.42
C GLU A 54 2.41 2.14 -0.45
N ASN A 55 2.76 2.27 -1.73
CA ASN A 55 2.92 1.11 -2.63
C ASN A 55 4.37 0.63 -2.71
N LEU A 56 5.31 1.41 -2.19
CA LEU A 56 6.74 1.19 -2.31
C LEU A 56 7.22 -0.05 -1.53
N SER A 57 6.74 -0.22 -0.29
CA SER A 57 7.04 -1.40 0.55
C SER A 57 6.68 -2.73 -0.13
N ARG A 58 5.61 -2.74 -0.94
CA ARG A 58 5.22 -3.92 -1.74
C ARG A 58 6.26 -4.25 -2.81
N HIS A 59 6.82 -3.25 -3.47
CA HIS A 59 7.76 -3.44 -4.57
C HIS A 59 9.15 -3.89 -4.07
N PHE A 60 9.57 -3.41 -2.91
CA PHE A 60 10.84 -3.81 -2.30
C PHE A 60 10.76 -5.06 -1.40
N TYR A 61 9.62 -5.74 -1.37
CA TYR A 61 9.39 -6.90 -0.48
C TYR A 61 9.72 -6.59 0.99
N CYS A 62 9.49 -5.35 1.42
CA CYS A 62 9.88 -4.85 2.74
C CYS A 62 8.68 -4.83 3.71
N ILE A 63 7.91 -5.92 3.72
CA ILE A 63 6.77 -6.06 4.64
C ILE A 63 7.26 -6.69 5.93
N ARG A 64 6.96 -6.06 7.07
CA ARG A 64 7.38 -6.51 8.39
C ARG A 64 6.17 -6.91 9.25
N LYS A 65 6.44 -7.72 10.28
CA LYS A 65 5.42 -8.00 11.30
C LYS A 65 4.98 -6.71 11.98
N GLY A 66 3.67 -6.56 12.14
CA GLY A 66 3.05 -5.39 12.74
C GLY A 66 2.62 -4.32 11.74
N ASP A 67 3.04 -4.40 10.48
CA ASP A 67 2.64 -3.46 9.42
C ASP A 67 1.14 -3.59 9.12
N ILE A 68 0.51 -2.49 8.73
CA ILE A 68 -0.88 -2.45 8.30
C ILE A 68 -0.91 -2.46 6.78
N VAL A 69 -1.59 -3.45 6.22
CA VAL A 69 -1.63 -3.68 4.77
C VAL A 69 -3.05 -3.66 4.26
N ILE A 70 -3.21 -3.10 3.06
CA ILE A 70 -4.43 -3.17 2.28
C ILE A 70 -4.28 -4.33 1.29
N VAL A 71 -5.14 -5.33 1.44
CA VAL A 71 -5.11 -6.55 0.62
C VAL A 71 -6.48 -6.79 0.00
N LYS A 72 -6.50 -7.48 -1.14
CA LYS A 72 -7.76 -7.94 -1.73
C LYS A 72 -8.36 -9.02 -0.83
N SER A 73 -9.66 -8.95 -0.60
CA SER A 73 -10.34 -9.97 0.19
C SER A 73 -10.31 -11.31 -0.55
N PRO A 74 -9.99 -12.41 0.15
CA PRO A 74 -10.00 -13.74 -0.45
C PRO A 74 -11.42 -14.21 -0.82
N ASN A 75 -12.45 -13.67 -0.14
CA ASN A 75 -13.84 -14.04 -0.38
C ASN A 75 -14.49 -13.22 -1.50
N ASP A 76 -14.09 -11.95 -1.65
CA ASP A 76 -14.57 -11.07 -2.72
C ASP A 76 -13.41 -10.23 -3.28
N PRO A 77 -12.89 -10.55 -4.48
CA PRO A 77 -11.72 -9.88 -5.04
C PRO A 77 -11.97 -8.45 -5.52
N LYS A 78 -13.23 -7.98 -5.50
CA LYS A 78 -13.59 -6.59 -5.79
C LYS A 78 -13.42 -5.69 -4.56
N SER A 79 -13.50 -6.28 -3.36
CA SER A 79 -13.32 -5.60 -2.08
C SER A 79 -11.87 -5.64 -1.59
N ASN A 80 -11.41 -4.51 -1.06
CA ASN A 80 -10.14 -4.40 -0.35
C ASN A 80 -10.39 -4.36 1.15
N ILE A 81 -9.55 -5.05 1.93
CA ILE A 81 -9.61 -5.09 3.38
C ILE A 81 -8.31 -4.56 3.97
N CYS A 82 -8.41 -3.88 5.11
CA CYS A 82 -7.29 -3.37 5.89
C CYS A 82 -7.05 -4.30 7.09
N LYS A 83 -5.84 -4.86 7.20
CA LYS A 83 -5.46 -5.80 8.27
C LYS A 83 -4.02 -5.56 8.72
N ARG A 84 -3.69 -6.04 9.93
CA ARG A 84 -2.33 -6.02 10.47
C ARG A 84 -1.62 -7.35 10.20
N VAL A 85 -0.37 -7.29 9.76
CA VAL A 85 0.49 -8.46 9.52
C VAL A 85 0.91 -9.05 10.87
N ILE A 86 0.56 -10.32 11.12
CA ILE A 86 0.90 -11.05 12.36
C ILE A 86 2.07 -12.03 12.18
N GLY A 87 2.31 -12.48 10.95
CA GLY A 87 3.38 -13.40 10.59
C GLY A 87 3.78 -13.21 9.13
N LEU A 88 5.02 -13.54 8.82
CA LEU A 88 5.58 -13.57 7.48
C LEU A 88 5.81 -15.02 7.06
N GLU A 89 6.27 -15.21 5.83
CA GLU A 89 6.67 -16.52 5.32
C GLU A 89 7.70 -17.19 6.25
N GLY A 90 7.45 -18.48 6.57
CA GLY A 90 8.28 -19.26 7.49
C GLY A 90 7.99 -19.06 8.98
N ASP A 91 7.16 -18.09 9.35
CA ASP A 91 6.73 -17.93 10.74
C ASP A 91 5.63 -18.90 11.14
N LYS A 92 5.74 -19.45 12.35
CA LYS A 92 4.66 -20.21 12.98
C LYS A 92 3.78 -19.26 13.77
N VAL A 93 2.57 -19.01 13.30
CA VAL A 93 1.60 -18.15 13.99
C VAL A 93 0.75 -19.01 14.92
N CYS A 94 0.70 -18.64 16.20
CA CYS A 94 -0.18 -19.27 17.18
C CYS A 94 -1.45 -18.42 17.31
N THR A 95 -2.59 -18.94 16.87
CA THR A 95 -3.88 -18.28 17.07
C THR A 95 -4.51 -18.74 18.38
N SER A 96 -3.96 -18.28 19.51
CA SER A 96 -4.61 -18.46 20.82
C SER A 96 -5.41 -17.21 21.15
N ASN A 97 -6.72 -17.36 21.38
CA ASN A 97 -7.56 -16.29 21.89
C ASN A 97 -7.12 -15.96 23.33
N PRO A 98 -7.03 -14.69 23.76
CA PRO A 98 -6.60 -14.35 25.13
C PRO A 98 -7.53 -14.89 26.23
N SER A 99 -8.73 -15.36 25.88
CA SER A 99 -9.71 -15.97 26.80
C SER A 99 -9.66 -17.51 26.85
N ASP A 100 -8.87 -18.18 26.00
CA ASP A 100 -8.83 -19.65 25.92
C ASP A 100 -7.56 -20.22 26.55
N PHE A 101 -7.55 -20.34 27.88
CA PHE A 101 -6.46 -20.92 28.68
C PHE A 101 -6.22 -22.44 28.45
N LEU A 102 -7.11 -23.12 27.72
CA LEU A 102 -7.04 -24.56 27.47
C LEU A 102 -6.98 -24.88 25.97
N LYS A 103 -5.75 -24.89 25.45
CA LYS A 103 -5.25 -25.68 24.30
C LYS A 103 -6.17 -25.87 23.08
N SER A 104 -5.77 -25.28 21.96
CA SER A 104 -5.36 -26.03 20.75
C SER A 104 -4.46 -25.09 19.92
N HIS A 105 -3.17 -25.39 19.83
CA HIS A 105 -2.26 -24.59 19.02
C HIS A 105 -2.44 -25.03 17.56
N SER A 106 -3.38 -24.41 16.86
CA SER A 106 -3.49 -24.55 15.42
C SER A 106 -2.37 -23.73 14.80
N TYR A 107 -1.34 -24.42 14.32
CA TYR A 107 -0.32 -23.83 13.46
C TYR A 107 -0.89 -23.77 12.04
N VAL A 108 -0.95 -22.57 11.47
CA VAL A 108 -1.16 -22.36 10.02
C VAL A 108 0.19 -22.16 9.37
#